data_AF-A0A094K519-F1
#
_entry.id   AF-A0A094K519-F1
#
_cell.length_a   1.000
_cell.length_b   1.000
_cell.length_c   1.000
_cell.angle_alpha   90.00
_cell.angle_beta   90.00
_cell.angle_gamma   90.00
#
_symmetry.space_group_name_H-M   'P 1'
#
loop_
_entity.id
_entity.type
_entity.pdbx_description
1 polymer ?
#
loop_
_entity_poly.entity_id
_entity_poly.type
_entity_poly.pdbx_seq_one_letter_code
_entity_poly.pdbx_strand_id
1 'polypeptide(L)'
;MARSPTDATRFTSTTPHATKPFYPASNNPGPSTLPSNQAAAAPAGESPQQKVRRLREAANRAREGRLTGFDRAVVRGRVWADRAHRVTAMGLIGITCIAGAVTVYALGDMMIYNRRRKREYFAEQKALTESLVQDASVALRSGTATAEQLSLLEKQRGQAALAAEMRAKVEELREARASAAALPAKVEVEEGKKGIVAQATGWLFKGLKSEDRPEVG
;
A
#
# COMPACT_ATOMS: atom_id res chain seq x y z
N MET A 1 -2.55 19.38 -53.27
CA MET A 1 -1.30 19.46 -52.48
C MET A 1 -1.67 19.76 -51.03
N ALA A 2 -1.48 18.80 -50.12
CA ALA A 2 -1.81 18.97 -48.71
C ALA A 2 -0.73 19.84 -48.04
N ARG A 3 -1.14 20.91 -47.35
CA ARG A 3 -0.22 21.83 -46.66
C ARG A 3 0.22 21.21 -45.33
N SER A 4 1.52 21.20 -45.06
CA SER A 4 2.12 20.64 -43.84
C SER A 4 1.69 21.46 -42.60
N PRO A 5 1.35 20.81 -41.46
CA PRO A 5 1.03 21.49 -40.20
C PRO A 5 2.14 22.42 -39.68
N THR A 6 3.38 22.23 -40.13
CA THR A 6 4.53 23.06 -39.78
C THR A 6 4.50 24.43 -40.45
N ASP A 7 3.77 24.58 -41.57
CA ASP A 7 3.66 25.86 -42.29
C ASP A 7 2.71 26.85 -41.57
N ALA A 8 1.79 26.36 -40.74
CA ALA A 8 0.81 27.18 -40.04
C ALA A 8 1.38 28.03 -38.87
N THR A 9 2.57 27.71 -38.37
CA THR A 9 3.18 28.41 -37.23
C THR A 9 4.29 29.38 -37.62
N ARG A 10 4.60 29.50 -38.91
CA ARG A 10 5.71 30.33 -39.39
C ARG A 10 5.38 31.82 -39.50
N PHE A 11 4.09 32.18 -39.50
CA PHE A 11 3.60 33.56 -39.59
C PHE A 11 2.91 34.06 -38.31
N THR A 12 2.82 33.24 -37.27
CA THR A 12 2.36 33.70 -35.95
C THR A 12 3.59 34.03 -35.12
N SER A 13 3.88 35.33 -34.98
CA SER A 13 4.89 35.85 -34.07
C SER A 13 4.77 35.15 -32.70
N THR A 14 5.79 34.40 -32.29
CA THR A 14 5.89 33.81 -30.95
C THR A 14 6.32 34.83 -29.90
N THR A 15 6.43 36.11 -30.29
CA THR A 15 6.71 37.20 -29.35
C THR A 15 5.37 37.67 -28.78
N PRO A 16 5.18 37.72 -27.45
CA PRO A 16 3.97 38.27 -26.87
C PRO A 16 3.88 39.75 -27.26
N HIS A 17 3.05 40.07 -28.26
CA HIS A 17 2.71 41.44 -28.58
C HIS A 17 1.87 42.00 -27.42
N ALA A 18 2.29 43.14 -26.87
CA ALA A 18 1.55 43.84 -25.84
C ALA A 18 0.18 44.26 -26.40
N THR A 19 -0.83 43.45 -26.16
CA THR A 19 -2.22 43.78 -26.45
C THR A 19 -2.65 44.85 -25.46
N LYS A 20 -3.05 46.01 -26.00
CA LYS A 20 -3.71 47.07 -25.22
C LYS A 20 -4.96 46.44 -24.58
N PRO A 21 -5.25 46.66 -23.29
CA PRO A 21 -6.38 46.01 -22.65
C PRO A 21 -7.69 46.47 -23.29
N PHE A 22 -8.41 45.54 -23.90
CA PHE A 22 -9.77 45.67 -24.40
C PHE A 22 -10.73 45.69 -23.20
N TYR A 23 -10.91 46.86 -22.59
CA TYR A 23 -12.04 47.13 -21.71
C TYR A 23 -12.67 48.46 -22.14
N PRO A 24 -14.01 48.54 -22.23
CA PRO A 24 -14.69 49.80 -22.54
C PRO A 24 -14.39 50.81 -21.43
N ALA A 25 -13.95 51.99 -21.84
CA ALA A 25 -13.73 53.14 -20.96
C ALA A 25 -15.07 53.57 -20.34
N SER A 26 -15.39 53.00 -19.18
CA SER A 26 -16.45 53.47 -18.30
C SER A 26 -15.81 53.75 -16.94
N ASN A 27 -15.61 55.04 -16.66
CA ASN A 27 -15.37 55.66 -15.35
C ASN A 27 -14.39 54.98 -14.38
N ASN A 28 -13.26 54.45 -14.87
CA ASN A 28 -12.16 54.09 -13.99
C ASN A 28 -10.83 54.44 -14.68
N PRO A 29 -9.96 55.29 -14.08
CA PRO A 29 -8.69 55.62 -14.70
C PRO A 29 -7.84 54.35 -14.76
N GLY A 30 -7.55 53.90 -15.98
CA GLY A 30 -6.64 52.80 -16.26
C GLY A 30 -5.22 53.07 -15.75
N PRO A 31 -4.35 52.04 -15.71
CA PRO A 31 -3.09 52.04 -14.97
C PRO A 31 -1.99 52.79 -15.73
N SER A 32 -2.10 54.12 -15.78
CA SER A 32 -1.01 55.03 -16.12
C SER A 32 -0.63 55.88 -14.91
N THR A 33 -0.57 55.24 -13.74
CA THR A 33 0.10 55.80 -12.57
C THR A 33 0.98 54.69 -12.02
N LEU A 34 2.21 54.60 -12.53
CA LEU A 34 3.29 54.43 -11.56
C LEU A 34 3.03 55.48 -10.48
N PRO A 35 2.98 55.15 -9.18
CA PRO A 35 2.98 56.17 -8.16
C PRO A 35 4.31 56.91 -8.30
N SER A 36 4.31 58.00 -9.09
CA SER A 36 5.49 58.83 -9.34
C SER A 36 5.84 59.70 -8.14
N ASN A 37 5.04 59.68 -7.07
CA ASN A 37 5.30 60.46 -5.87
C ASN A 37 4.97 59.64 -4.62
N GLN A 38 5.86 58.71 -4.30
CA GLN A 38 6.35 58.38 -2.96
C GLN A 38 7.26 57.15 -3.07
N ALA A 39 8.24 57.21 -3.98
CA ALA A 39 9.47 56.50 -3.72
C ALA A 39 10.11 57.23 -2.54
N ALA A 40 9.87 56.73 -1.32
CA ALA A 40 10.80 56.98 -0.23
C ALA A 40 12.21 56.77 -0.81
N ALA A 41 13.04 57.81 -0.70
CA ALA A 41 14.31 57.95 -1.40
C ALA A 41 15.00 56.59 -1.51
N ALA A 42 15.28 56.15 -2.75
CA ALA A 42 15.92 54.87 -2.97
C ALA A 42 17.25 54.86 -2.21
N PRO A 43 17.50 53.88 -1.31
CA PRO A 43 18.75 53.83 -0.58
C PRO A 43 19.91 53.69 -1.56
N ALA A 44 20.87 54.62 -1.49
CA ALA A 44 22.03 54.62 -2.38
C ALA A 44 22.88 53.37 -2.09
N GLY A 45 23.11 52.53 -3.11
CA GLY A 45 23.93 51.32 -3.02
C GLY A 45 23.18 49.97 -3.03
N GLU A 46 21.88 49.93 -3.34
CA GLU A 46 21.15 48.64 -3.44
C GLU A 46 21.66 47.76 -4.60
N SER A 47 21.82 46.45 -4.35
CA SER A 47 22.12 45.49 -5.42
C SER A 47 20.95 45.38 -6.41
N PRO A 48 21.19 45.05 -7.69
CA PRO A 48 20.12 44.90 -8.68
C PRO A 48 19.01 43.93 -8.24
N GLN A 49 19.36 42.85 -7.53
CA GLN A 49 18.39 41.89 -7.01
C GLN A 49 17.53 42.46 -5.87
N GLN A 50 18.11 43.25 -4.98
CA GLN A 50 17.37 43.93 -3.90
C GLN A 50 16.41 44.97 -4.46
N LYS A 51 16.81 45.69 -5.52
CA LYS A 51 15.94 46.63 -6.25
C LYS A 51 14.70 45.94 -6.84
N VAL A 52 14.90 44.82 -7.53
CA VAL A 52 13.78 44.04 -8.11
C VAL A 52 12.85 43.53 -7.03
N ARG A 53 13.39 43.04 -5.90
CA ARG A 53 12.59 42.59 -4.76
C ARG A 53 11.75 43.73 -4.17
N ARG A 54 12.34 44.90 -3.94
CA ARG A 54 11.62 46.08 -3.47
C ARG A 54 10.52 46.52 -4.43
N LEU A 55 10.81 46.57 -5.73
CA LEU A 55 9.83 46.95 -6.75
C LEU A 55 8.68 45.93 -6.84
N ARG A 56 8.97 44.63 -6.70
CA ARG A 56 7.94 43.59 -6.62
C ARG A 56 7.10 43.73 -5.35
N GLU A 57 7.72 44.01 -4.20
CA GLU A 57 7.01 44.25 -2.95
C GLU A 57 6.14 45.52 -3.00
N ALA A 58 6.62 46.60 -3.62
CA ALA A 58 5.85 47.82 -3.85
C ALA A 58 4.69 47.59 -4.82
N ALA A 59 4.90 46.84 -5.90
CA ALA A 59 3.84 46.47 -6.84
C ALA A 59 2.80 45.55 -6.20
N ASN A 60 3.21 44.62 -5.34
CA ASN A 60 2.30 43.76 -4.57
C ASN A 60 1.49 44.58 -3.57
N ARG A 61 2.11 45.53 -2.86
CA ARG A 61 1.42 46.45 -1.94
C ARG A 61 0.41 47.34 -2.66
N ALA A 62 0.74 47.81 -3.86
CA ALA A 62 -0.19 48.59 -4.70
C ALA A 62 -1.37 47.75 -5.21
N ARG A 63 -1.16 46.45 -5.45
CA ARG A 63 -2.25 45.50 -5.79
C ARG A 63 -3.14 45.22 -4.58
N GLU A 64 -2.55 45.00 -3.42
CA GLU A 64 -3.28 44.75 -2.17
C GLU A 64 -4.14 45.94 -1.74
N GLY A 65 -3.70 47.18 -1.98
CA GLY A 65 -4.49 48.40 -1.72
C GLY A 65 -5.72 48.57 -2.61
N ARG A 66 -5.86 47.77 -3.69
CA ARG A 66 -7.03 47.77 -4.59
C ARG A 66 -8.04 46.66 -4.26
N LEU A 67 -7.71 45.75 -3.34
CA LEU A 67 -8.59 44.65 -2.95
C LEU A 67 -9.56 45.13 -1.87
N THR A 68 -10.83 44.81 -2.03
CA THR A 68 -11.84 45.06 -0.97
C THR A 68 -11.60 44.09 0.19
N GLY A 69 -12.01 44.47 1.41
CA GLY A 69 -11.82 43.62 2.60
C GLY A 69 -12.45 42.23 2.47
N PHE A 70 -13.56 42.13 1.74
CA PHE A 70 -14.22 40.88 1.39
C PHE A 70 -13.35 40.00 0.49
N ASP A 71 -12.74 40.55 -0.56
CA ASP A 71 -11.85 39.81 -1.46
C ASP A 71 -10.62 39.26 -0.70
N ARG A 72 -10.10 40.04 0.26
CA ARG A 72 -9.00 39.59 1.14
C ARG A 72 -9.41 38.41 2.03
N ALA A 73 -10.64 38.42 2.55
CA ALA A 73 -11.19 37.32 3.34
C ALA A 73 -11.39 36.06 2.50
N VAL A 74 -11.87 36.19 1.26
CA VAL A 74 -12.06 35.06 0.32
C VAL A 74 -10.72 34.41 -0.03
N VAL A 75 -9.69 35.20 -0.36
CA VAL A 75 -8.35 34.68 -0.67
C VAL A 75 -7.76 33.96 0.55
N ARG A 76 -7.90 34.52 1.76
CA ARG A 76 -7.43 33.87 2.99
C ARG A 76 -8.21 32.60 3.31
N GLY A 77 -9.52 32.61 3.05
CA GLY A 77 -10.43 31.49 3.24
C GLY A 77 -10.07 30.30 2.36
N ARG A 78 -9.70 30.53 1.09
CA ARG A 78 -9.25 29.46 0.19
C ARG A 78 -8.04 28.71 0.73
N VAL A 79 -7.03 29.45 1.19
CA VAL A 79 -5.81 28.86 1.77
C VAL A 79 -6.13 28.08 3.04
N TRP A 80 -7.07 28.56 3.86
CA TRP A 80 -7.52 27.86 5.07
C TRP A 80 -8.33 26.60 4.75
N ALA A 81 -9.20 26.64 3.75
CA ALA A 81 -9.95 25.47 3.29
C ALA A 81 -9.01 24.39 2.75
N ASP A 82 -8.02 24.75 1.94
CA ASP A 82 -7.00 23.82 1.44
C ASP A 82 -6.16 23.23 2.59
N ARG A 83 -5.83 24.05 3.60
CA ARG A 83 -5.10 23.60 4.80
C ARG A 83 -5.94 22.61 5.61
N ALA A 84 -7.21 22.92 5.85
CA ALA A 84 -8.14 22.08 6.58
C ALA A 84 -8.36 20.75 5.86
N HIS A 85 -8.57 20.78 4.55
CA HIS A 85 -8.72 19.57 3.75
C HIS A 85 -7.48 18.67 3.85
N ARG A 86 -6.27 19.23 3.76
CA ARG A 86 -5.02 18.47 3.93
C ARG A 86 -4.87 17.87 5.32
N VAL A 87 -5.19 18.63 6.37
CA VAL A 87 -5.12 18.13 7.76
C VAL A 87 -6.11 16.99 7.95
N THR A 88 -7.35 17.13 7.49
CA THR A 88 -8.36 16.07 7.59
C THR A 88 -7.96 14.85 6.78
N ALA A 89 -7.47 15.02 5.56
CA ALA A 89 -7.02 13.90 4.72
C ALA A 89 -5.87 13.13 5.39
N MET A 90 -4.84 13.83 5.88
CA MET A 90 -3.72 13.19 6.59
C MET A 90 -4.16 12.57 7.92
N GLY A 91 -5.12 13.19 8.62
CA GLY A 91 -5.72 12.63 9.83
C GLY A 91 -6.46 11.33 9.56
N LEU A 92 -7.29 11.26 8.51
CA LEU A 92 -7.99 10.04 8.11
C LEU A 92 -7.00 8.93 7.74
N ILE A 93 -5.95 9.26 6.99
CA ILE A 93 -4.89 8.30 6.66
C ILE A 93 -4.19 7.79 7.93
N GLY A 94 -3.88 8.69 8.88
CA GLY A 94 -3.28 8.30 10.15
C GLY A 94 -4.19 7.35 10.95
N ILE A 95 -5.48 7.67 11.04
CA ILE A 95 -6.46 6.84 11.75
C ILE A 95 -6.61 5.47 11.09
N THR A 96 -6.65 5.38 9.77
CA THR A 96 -6.76 4.08 9.08
C THR A 96 -5.50 3.23 9.27
N CYS A 97 -4.31 3.82 9.29
CA CYS A 97 -3.08 3.11 9.62
C CYS A 97 -3.11 2.54 11.05
N ILE A 98 -3.54 3.34 12.03
CA ILE A 98 -3.66 2.88 13.42
C ILE A 98 -4.71 1.77 13.54
N ALA A 99 -5.88 1.94 12.94
CA ALA A 99 -6.93 0.91 12.93
C ALA A 99 -6.44 -0.39 12.28
N GLY A 100 -5.69 -0.30 11.18
CA GLY A 100 -5.06 -1.44 10.53
C GLY A 100 -4.07 -2.17 11.45
N ALA A 101 -3.21 -1.43 12.14
CA ALA A 101 -2.26 -2.00 13.10
C ALA A 101 -2.95 -2.70 14.28
N VAL A 102 -4.00 -2.08 14.83
CA VAL A 102 -4.82 -2.69 15.90
C VAL A 102 -5.50 -3.96 15.42
N THR A 103 -5.98 -4.00 14.17
CA THR A 103 -6.61 -5.19 13.58
C THR A 103 -5.62 -6.35 13.48
N VAL A 104 -4.42 -6.10 12.97
CA VAL A 104 -3.36 -7.12 12.88
C VAL A 104 -2.95 -7.62 14.27
N TYR A 105 -2.86 -6.71 15.24
CA TYR A 105 -2.57 -7.06 16.63
C TYR A 105 -3.66 -7.97 17.22
N ALA A 106 -4.94 -7.63 17.06
CA ALA A 106 -6.05 -8.41 17.58
C ALA A 106 -6.14 -9.81 16.93
N LEU A 107 -5.93 -9.90 15.62
CA LEU A 107 -5.86 -11.18 14.90
C LEU A 107 -4.69 -12.04 15.42
N GLY A 108 -3.52 -11.42 15.59
CA GLY A 108 -2.34 -12.09 16.14
C GLY A 108 -2.58 -12.63 17.56
N ASP A 109 -3.17 -11.82 18.42
CA ASP A 109 -3.49 -12.17 19.80
C ASP A 109 -4.47 -13.37 19.87
N MET A 110 -5.57 -13.32 19.10
CA MET A 110 -6.53 -14.42 19.01
C MET A 110 -5.90 -15.70 18.46
N MET A 111 -5.01 -15.61 17.47
CA MET A 111 -4.31 -16.78 16.93
C MET A 111 -3.38 -17.43 17.97
N ILE A 112 -2.63 -16.63 18.74
CA ILE A 112 -1.73 -17.14 19.77
C ILE A 112 -2.53 -17.80 20.89
N TYR A 113 -3.59 -17.13 21.36
CA TYR A 113 -4.49 -17.67 22.36
C TYR A 113 -5.12 -19.00 21.91
N ASN A 114 -5.67 -19.05 20.71
CA ASN A 114 -6.25 -20.28 20.15
C ASN A 114 -5.22 -21.38 19.95
N ARG A 115 -3.99 -21.06 19.55
CA ARG A 115 -2.90 -22.06 19.47
C ARG A 115 -2.57 -22.62 20.84
N ARG A 116 -2.51 -21.79 21.88
CA ARG A 116 -2.24 -22.24 23.24
C ARG A 116 -3.37 -23.14 23.76
N ARG A 117 -4.62 -22.73 23.59
CA ARG A 117 -5.78 -23.51 24.02
C ARG A 117 -5.87 -24.85 23.29
N LYS A 118 -5.63 -24.87 21.97
CA LYS A 118 -5.57 -26.12 21.20
C LYS A 118 -4.42 -27.02 21.66
N ARG A 119 -3.25 -26.46 22.00
CA ARG A 119 -2.11 -27.25 22.50
C ARG A 119 -2.42 -27.96 23.81
N GLU A 120 -3.08 -27.28 24.74
CA GLU A 120 -3.52 -27.87 26.01
C GLU A 120 -4.49 -29.02 25.76
N TYR A 121 -5.52 -28.78 24.94
CA TYR A 121 -6.50 -29.81 24.58
C TYR A 121 -5.87 -31.03 23.90
N PHE A 122 -4.96 -30.81 22.94
CA PHE A 122 -4.25 -31.91 22.29
C PHE A 122 -3.27 -32.63 23.22
N ALA A 123 -2.71 -31.97 24.22
CA ALA A 123 -1.87 -32.62 25.23
C ALA A 123 -2.71 -33.57 26.10
N GLU A 124 -3.89 -33.12 26.54
CA GLU A 124 -4.83 -33.95 27.31
C GLU A 124 -5.32 -35.15 26.49
N GLN A 125 -5.74 -34.94 25.24
CA GLN A 125 -6.18 -36.04 24.37
C GLN A 125 -5.07 -37.05 24.10
N LYS A 126 -3.82 -36.60 23.91
CA LYS A 126 -2.68 -37.50 23.73
C LYS A 126 -2.43 -38.33 24.98
N ALA A 127 -2.45 -37.72 26.16
CA ALA A 127 -2.28 -38.44 27.43
C ALA A 127 -3.36 -39.52 27.62
N LEU A 128 -4.62 -39.21 27.33
CA LEU A 128 -5.72 -40.18 27.37
C LEU A 128 -5.55 -41.30 26.33
N THR A 129 -5.13 -40.96 25.11
CA THR A 129 -4.91 -41.97 24.07
C THR A 129 -3.74 -42.88 24.44
N GLU A 130 -2.66 -42.33 25.01
CA GLU A 130 -1.51 -43.08 25.47
C GLU A 130 -1.87 -44.04 26.62
N SER A 131 -2.68 -43.62 27.59
CA SER A 131 -3.14 -44.51 28.66
C SER A 131 -4.01 -45.64 28.10
N LEU A 132 -4.92 -45.35 27.17
CA LEU A 132 -5.75 -46.38 26.52
C LEU A 132 -4.92 -47.39 25.73
N VAL A 133 -3.87 -46.93 25.05
CA VAL A 133 -2.93 -47.81 24.32
C VAL A 133 -2.15 -48.68 25.30
N GLN A 134 -1.69 -48.12 26.42
CA GLN A 134 -1.00 -48.88 27.46
C GLN A 134 -1.91 -49.96 28.03
N ASP A 135 -3.13 -49.61 28.42
CA ASP A 135 -4.12 -50.56 28.95
C ASP A 135 -4.44 -51.67 27.95
N ALA A 136 -4.66 -51.32 26.68
CA ALA A 136 -4.88 -52.28 25.60
C ALA A 136 -3.66 -53.21 25.43
N SER A 137 -2.44 -52.68 25.56
CA SER A 137 -1.22 -53.48 25.45
C SER A 137 -1.04 -54.44 26.63
N VAL A 138 -1.43 -54.04 27.85
CA VAL A 138 -1.42 -54.90 29.04
C VAL A 138 -2.47 -56.00 28.89
N ALA A 139 -3.69 -55.65 28.49
CA ALA A 139 -4.78 -56.60 28.26
C ALA A 139 -4.45 -57.63 27.17
N LEU A 140 -3.73 -57.20 26.12
CA LEU A 140 -3.23 -58.10 25.07
C LEU A 140 -2.22 -59.11 25.63
N ARG A 141 -1.30 -58.67 26.50
CA ARG A 141 -0.31 -59.54 27.13
C ARG A 141 -0.94 -60.51 28.13
N SER A 142 -1.98 -60.09 28.85
CA SER A 142 -2.72 -60.95 29.77
C SER A 142 -3.72 -61.87 29.08
N GLY A 143 -3.91 -61.75 27.77
CA GLY A 143 -4.86 -62.56 27.00
C GLY A 143 -6.34 -62.21 27.22
N THR A 144 -6.62 -61.09 27.90
CA THR A 144 -7.98 -60.62 28.22
C THR A 144 -8.41 -59.42 27.37
N ALA A 145 -7.76 -59.20 26.23
CA ALA A 145 -8.01 -58.05 25.37
C ALA A 145 -9.41 -58.09 24.74
N THR A 146 -10.09 -56.95 24.76
CA THR A 146 -11.37 -56.79 24.06
C THR A 146 -11.16 -56.54 22.56
N ALA A 147 -12.17 -56.84 21.74
CA ALA A 147 -12.10 -56.62 20.29
C ALA A 147 -11.84 -55.15 19.94
N GLU A 148 -12.35 -54.21 20.73
CA GLU A 148 -12.12 -52.78 20.56
C GLU A 148 -10.66 -52.39 20.81
N GLN A 149 -10.03 -52.93 21.86
CA GLN A 149 -8.63 -52.70 22.21
C GLN A 149 -7.68 -53.23 21.13
N LEU A 150 -7.99 -54.39 20.54
CA LEU A 150 -7.26 -54.95 19.41
C LEU A 150 -7.35 -54.04 18.18
N SER A 151 -8.56 -53.59 17.83
CA SER A 151 -8.76 -52.68 16.70
C SER A 151 -8.05 -51.34 16.88
N LEU A 152 -7.93 -50.85 18.11
CA LEU A 152 -7.23 -49.62 18.45
C LEU A 152 -5.73 -49.77 18.22
N LEU A 153 -5.14 -50.89 18.65
CA LEU A 153 -3.73 -51.24 18.43
C LEU A 153 -3.40 -51.38 16.95
N GLU A 154 -4.26 -52.04 16.17
CA GLU A 154 -4.09 -52.18 14.72
C GLU A 154 -4.13 -50.82 14.01
N LYS A 155 -5.11 -49.98 14.33
CA LYS A 155 -5.21 -48.61 13.79
C LYS A 155 -3.97 -47.79 14.13
N GLN A 156 -3.48 -47.87 15.37
CA GLN A 156 -2.28 -47.14 15.78
C GLN A 156 -1.03 -47.63 15.04
N ARG A 157 -0.87 -48.96 14.87
CA ARG A 157 0.23 -49.54 14.09
C ARG A 157 0.19 -49.13 12.63
N GLY A 158 -1.00 -49.15 12.02
CA GLY A 158 -1.21 -48.69 10.64
C GLY A 158 -0.88 -47.20 10.46
N GLN A 159 -1.32 -46.36 11.40
CA GLN A 159 -0.99 -44.93 11.39
C GLN A 159 0.51 -44.66 11.57
N ALA A 160 1.19 -45.44 12.43
CA ALA A 160 2.63 -45.33 12.63
C ALA A 160 3.43 -45.72 11.37
N ALA A 161 3.01 -46.77 10.66
CA ALA A 161 3.64 -47.20 9.41
C ALA A 161 3.53 -46.13 8.31
N LEU A 162 2.33 -45.58 8.09
CA LEU A 162 2.11 -44.49 7.14
C LEU A 162 2.91 -43.23 7.50
N ALA A 163 2.99 -42.88 8.79
CA ALA A 163 3.80 -41.75 9.24
C ALA A 163 5.31 -41.98 9.00
N ALA A 164 5.80 -43.21 9.15
CA ALA A 164 7.19 -43.57 8.84
C ALA A 164 7.48 -43.47 7.34
N GLU A 165 6.57 -43.95 6.49
CA GLU A 165 6.69 -43.80 5.03
C GLU A 165 6.73 -42.33 4.61
N MET A 166 5.88 -41.49 5.21
CA MET A 166 5.87 -40.06 4.92
C MET A 166 7.14 -39.36 5.41
N ARG A 167 7.69 -39.75 6.56
CA ARG A 167 8.99 -39.23 7.04
C ARG A 167 10.12 -39.61 6.10
N ALA A 168 10.18 -40.86 5.67
CA ALA A 168 11.18 -41.33 4.70
C ALA A 168 11.10 -40.54 3.37
N LYS A 169 9.89 -40.33 2.84
CA LYS A 169 9.69 -39.50 1.64
C LYS A 169 10.12 -38.04 1.83
N VAL A 170 9.88 -37.47 3.01
CA VAL A 170 10.29 -36.08 3.32
C VAL A 170 11.81 -35.99 3.45
N GLU A 171 12.46 -36.98 4.03
CA GLU A 171 13.92 -37.07 4.12
C GLU A 171 14.54 -37.22 2.74
N GLU A 172 14.02 -38.12 1.90
CA GLU A 172 14.43 -38.28 0.51
C GLU A 172 14.29 -36.97 -0.28
N LEU A 173 13.17 -36.26 -0.14
CA LEU A 173 12.98 -34.95 -0.78
C LEU A 173 13.95 -33.89 -0.24
N ARG A 174 14.28 -33.94 1.06
CA ARG A 174 15.24 -33.02 1.67
C ARG A 174 16.66 -33.29 1.18
N GLU A 175 17.04 -34.55 1.03
CA GLU A 175 18.32 -34.98 0.49
C GLU A 175 18.43 -34.68 -1.01
N ALA A 176 17.37 -34.89 -1.78
CA ALA A 176 17.28 -34.49 -3.19
C ALA A 176 17.42 -32.97 -3.36
N ARG A 177 16.83 -32.18 -2.46
CA ARG A 177 16.99 -30.72 -2.46
C ARG A 177 18.39 -30.28 -2.03
N ALA A 178 19.01 -30.99 -1.10
CA ALA A 178 20.38 -30.70 -0.64
C ALA A 178 21.43 -31.09 -1.69
N SER A 179 21.25 -32.21 -2.40
CA SER A 179 22.14 -32.64 -3.49
C SER A 179 21.99 -31.76 -4.73
N ALA A 180 20.77 -31.30 -5.05
CA ALA A 180 20.55 -30.29 -6.10
C ALA A 180 21.21 -28.93 -5.78
N ALA A 181 21.36 -28.58 -4.49
CA ALA A 181 22.04 -27.37 -4.05
C ALA A 181 23.59 -27.49 -4.03
N ALA A 182 24.14 -28.71 -4.17
CA ALA A 182 25.58 -28.99 -4.14
C ALA A 182 26.24 -29.05 -5.54
N LEU A 183 25.46 -28.94 -6.63
CA LEU A 183 25.97 -28.75 -7.99
C LEU A 183 26.45 -27.29 -8.17
N PRO A 184 27.64 -27.03 -8.73
CA PRO A 184 28.11 -25.67 -8.96
C PRO A 184 27.18 -24.96 -9.94
N ALA A 185 26.49 -23.95 -9.42
CA ALA A 185 25.62 -23.07 -10.18
C ALA A 185 26.41 -22.35 -11.27
N LYS A 186 26.34 -22.86 -12.51
CA LYS A 186 26.42 -21.98 -13.68
C LYS A 186 25.10 -21.24 -13.77
N VAL A 187 25.06 -20.07 -13.15
CA VAL A 187 23.92 -19.16 -13.19
C VAL A 187 23.95 -18.43 -14.53
N GLU A 188 23.15 -18.89 -15.50
CA GLU A 188 22.54 -17.97 -16.45
C GLU A 188 21.38 -17.28 -15.73
N VAL A 189 21.58 -16.01 -15.40
CA VAL A 189 20.51 -15.13 -14.93
C VAL A 189 19.75 -14.66 -16.16
N GLU A 190 18.63 -15.29 -16.50
CA GLU A 190 17.56 -14.62 -17.24
C GLU A 190 16.16 -15.06 -16.75
N GLU A 191 15.29 -14.05 -16.57
CA GLU A 191 13.82 -14.09 -16.59
C GLU A 191 12.98 -14.74 -15.46
N GLY A 192 13.51 -15.02 -14.26
CA GLY A 192 12.70 -15.63 -13.18
C GLY A 192 11.70 -14.73 -12.41
N LYS A 193 11.81 -13.40 -12.47
CA LYS A 193 11.09 -12.51 -11.52
C LYS A 193 9.61 -12.26 -11.86
N LYS A 194 9.17 -12.47 -13.10
CA LYS A 194 7.76 -12.30 -13.50
C LYS A 194 6.89 -13.51 -13.11
N GLY A 195 7.45 -14.72 -13.07
CA GLY A 195 6.71 -15.95 -12.79
C GLY A 195 6.26 -16.12 -11.34
N ILE A 196 7.10 -15.74 -10.38
CA ILE A 196 6.82 -15.94 -8.94
C ILE A 196 5.67 -15.03 -8.47
N VAL A 197 5.63 -13.79 -8.96
CA VAL A 197 4.53 -12.85 -8.64
C VAL A 197 3.23 -13.31 -9.30
N ALA A 198 3.28 -13.79 -10.55
CA ALA A 198 2.12 -14.32 -11.25
C ALA A 198 1.56 -15.60 -10.59
N GLN A 199 2.43 -16.49 -10.11
CA GLN A 199 2.04 -17.73 -9.45
C GLN A 199 1.45 -17.47 -8.05
N ALA A 200 1.99 -16.51 -7.31
CA ALA A 200 1.44 -16.08 -6.03
C ALA A 200 0.05 -15.42 -6.17
N THR A 201 -0.15 -14.60 -7.22
CA THR A 201 -1.48 -14.05 -7.53
C THR A 201 -2.44 -15.13 -8.03
N GLY A 202 -1.96 -16.12 -8.79
CA GLY A 202 -2.78 -17.22 -9.30
C GLY A 202 -3.38 -18.10 -8.20
N TRP A 203 -2.62 -18.36 -7.12
CA TRP A 203 -3.14 -19.11 -5.96
C TRP A 203 -4.16 -18.30 -5.15
N LEU A 204 -3.92 -16.99 -4.97
CA LEU A 204 -4.79 -16.13 -4.16
C LEU A 204 -6.17 -15.88 -4.80
N PHE A 205 -6.27 -15.90 -6.13
CA PHE A 205 -7.52 -15.62 -6.87
C PHE A 205 -8.23 -16.85 -7.45
N LYS A 206 -7.67 -18.06 -7.29
CA LYS A 206 -8.29 -19.29 -7.82
C LYS A 206 -9.61 -19.66 -7.12
N GLY A 207 -9.82 -19.19 -5.88
CA GLY A 207 -11.06 -19.41 -5.14
C GLY A 207 -12.20 -18.46 -5.50
N LEU A 208 -11.95 -17.34 -6.18
CA LEU A 208 -12.96 -16.30 -6.43
C LEU A 208 -13.69 -16.46 -7.78
N LYS A 209 -13.32 -17.46 -8.60
CA LYS A 209 -13.83 -17.63 -9.97
C LYS A 209 -14.71 -18.86 -10.18
N SER A 210 -14.98 -19.61 -9.11
CA SER A 210 -15.75 -20.86 -9.15
C SER A 210 -17.12 -20.78 -8.48
N GLU A 211 -17.52 -19.62 -7.95
CA GLU A 211 -18.88 -19.36 -7.47
C GLU A 211 -19.47 -18.24 -8.33
N ASP A 212 -20.12 -18.65 -9.43
CA ASP A 212 -21.26 -17.96 -10.08
C ASP A 212 -21.40 -18.48 -11.52
N ARG A 213 -21.88 -19.73 -11.61
CA ARG A 213 -22.73 -20.13 -12.73
C ARG A 213 -24.02 -20.67 -12.12
N PRO A 214 -25.13 -19.91 -12.17
CA PRO A 214 -26.43 -20.51 -11.93
C PRO A 214 -26.67 -21.54 -13.04
N GLU A 215 -26.83 -22.80 -12.62
CA GLU A 215 -27.48 -23.84 -13.40
C GLU A 215 -28.88 -23.31 -13.76
N VAL A 216 -29.12 -23.01 -15.04
CA VAL A 216 -30.46 -22.64 -15.53
C VAL A 216 -30.87 -23.72 -16.52
N GLY A 217 -31.96 -24.41 -16.17
CA GLY A 217 -32.99 -24.93 -17.08
C GLY A 217 -32.57 -26.01 -18.07
#